data_AF-A0A6P6TR38-F1
#
_entry.id   AF-A0A6P6TR38-F1
#
_cell.length_a   1.000
_cell.length_b   1.000
_cell.length_c   1.000
_cell.angle_alpha   90.00
_cell.angle_beta   90.00
_cell.angle_gamma   90.00
#
_symmetry.space_group_name_H-M   'P 1'
#
loop_
_entity.id
_entity.type
_entity.pdbx_description
1 polymer ?
#
loop_
_entity_poly.entity_id
_entity_poly.type
_entity_poly.pdbx_seq_one_letter_code
_entity_poly.pdbx_strand_id
1 'polypeptide(L)'
;MDSETEKRIEETVLEILRNSNMDEATEYMIRQAASEKLGLDLSYPPRKKFVRQVVNSYLTEQNAKAAAEHQQQQNDAEEEEEDDDDDEEDEDNDKKKRKAGDKEYDDEGDLIICRLSKSRRVTLTEFRGRTLVSIREYYSKGGKDLPTSKGISLTAEQWASFSKNVPAIEKAIKKMKSRLD
;
A
#
# COMPACT_ATOMS: atom_id res chain seq x y z
N MET A 1 5.83 -20.15 8.88
CA MET A 1 7.17 -20.55 9.36
C MET A 1 6.96 -21.25 10.70
N ASP A 2 7.98 -21.56 11.47
CA ASP A 2 7.76 -21.91 12.88
C ASP A 2 7.37 -20.65 13.68
N SER A 3 6.58 -20.82 14.73
CA SER A 3 6.03 -19.71 15.52
C SER A 3 7.12 -18.93 16.26
N GLU A 4 8.24 -19.56 16.60
CA GLU A 4 9.36 -18.91 17.28
C GLU A 4 10.08 -17.92 16.36
N THR A 5 10.35 -18.32 15.13
CA THR A 5 10.92 -17.45 14.10
C THR A 5 9.99 -16.28 13.77
N GLU A 6 8.68 -16.51 13.69
CA GLU A 6 7.69 -15.44 13.45
C GLU A 6 7.72 -14.40 14.57
N LYS A 7 7.72 -14.83 15.85
CA LYS A 7 7.84 -13.93 17.00
C LYS A 7 9.13 -13.11 16.98
N ARG A 8 10.27 -13.75 16.72
CA ARG A 8 11.57 -13.06 16.64
C ARG A 8 11.60 -12.00 15.54
N ILE A 9 11.00 -12.29 14.38
CA ILE A 9 10.86 -11.33 13.28
C ILE A 9 9.97 -10.17 13.72
N GLU A 10 8.79 -10.46 14.28
CA GLU A 10 7.83 -9.45 14.72
C GLU A 10 8.43 -8.50 15.75
N GLU A 11 9.03 -9.02 16.82
CA GLU A 11 9.67 -8.23 17.88
C GLU A 11 10.76 -7.31 17.32
N THR A 12 11.60 -7.84 16.44
CA THR A 12 12.70 -7.08 15.82
C THR A 12 12.17 -5.97 14.92
N VAL A 13 11.15 -6.27 14.10
CA VAL A 13 10.54 -5.28 13.19
C VAL A 13 9.86 -4.17 13.99
N LEU A 14 9.13 -4.50 15.05
CA LEU A 14 8.49 -3.51 15.92
C LEU A 14 9.50 -2.64 16.66
N GLU A 15 10.61 -3.21 17.11
CA GLU A 15 11.70 -2.44 17.74
C GLU A 15 12.32 -1.45 16.75
N ILE A 16 12.58 -1.87 15.51
CA ILE A 16 13.12 -0.99 14.46
C ILE A 16 12.12 0.12 14.15
N LEU A 17 10.84 -0.21 13.98
CA LEU A 17 9.77 0.75 13.70
C LEU A 17 9.66 1.83 14.78
N ARG A 18 9.73 1.46 16.07
CA ARG A 18 9.65 2.42 17.19
C ARG A 18 10.83 3.39 17.24
N ASN A 19 11.99 2.98 16.75
CA ASN A 19 13.22 3.76 16.77
C ASN A 19 13.51 4.48 15.44
N SER A 20 12.70 4.22 14.40
CA SER A 20 12.89 4.78 13.08
C SER A 20 12.06 6.04 12.88
N ASN A 21 12.53 6.96 12.03
CA ASN A 21 11.74 8.07 11.58
C ASN A 21 10.65 7.57 10.59
N MET A 22 9.38 7.75 10.94
CA MET A 22 8.23 7.26 10.18
C MET A 22 8.07 7.93 8.81
N ASP A 23 8.65 9.13 8.63
CA ASP A 23 8.55 9.89 7.37
C ASP A 23 9.57 9.41 6.31
N GLU A 24 10.66 8.77 6.75
CA GLU A 24 11.77 8.36 5.87
C GLU A 24 11.89 6.83 5.74
N ALA A 25 11.47 6.08 6.76
CA ALA A 25 11.62 4.64 6.81
C ALA A 25 10.66 3.92 5.85
N THR A 26 11.22 3.24 4.85
CA THR A 26 10.45 2.36 3.95
C THR A 26 10.40 0.93 4.47
N GLU A 27 9.38 0.16 4.08
CA GLU A 27 9.30 -1.29 4.40
C GLU A 27 10.59 -2.02 4.00
N TYR A 28 11.16 -1.68 2.85
CA TYR A 28 12.45 -2.20 2.41
C TYR A 28 13.56 -1.97 3.44
N MET A 29 13.73 -0.74 3.93
CA MET A 29 14.78 -0.40 4.91
C MET A 29 14.57 -1.13 6.24
N ILE A 30 13.32 -1.18 6.72
CA ILE A 30 12.95 -1.92 7.93
C ILE A 30 13.27 -3.41 7.76
N ARG A 31 12.93 -3.99 6.61
CA ARG A 31 13.20 -5.40 6.28
C ARG A 31 14.70 -5.69 6.18
N GLN A 32 15.50 -4.79 5.59
CA GLN A 32 16.96 -4.93 5.56
C GLN A 32 17.56 -4.86 6.96
N ALA A 33 17.20 -3.86 7.76
CA ALA A 33 17.70 -3.72 9.13
C ALA A 33 17.31 -4.93 10.01
N ALA A 34 16.08 -5.43 9.89
CA ALA A 34 15.63 -6.63 10.60
C ALA A 34 16.38 -7.88 10.12
N SER A 35 16.64 -7.99 8.82
CA SER A 35 17.40 -9.10 8.22
C SER A 35 18.84 -9.14 8.74
N GLU A 36 19.50 -7.99 8.83
CA GLU A 36 20.85 -7.86 9.39
C GLU A 36 20.89 -8.22 10.86
N LYS A 37 19.96 -7.67 11.66
CA LYS A 37 19.91 -7.89 13.11
C LYS A 37 19.62 -9.34 13.48
N LEU A 38 18.80 -10.03 12.68
CA LEU A 38 18.46 -11.44 12.90
C LEU A 38 19.45 -12.42 12.25
N GLY A 39 20.35 -11.96 11.38
CA GLY A 39 21.18 -12.82 10.54
C GLY A 39 20.35 -13.74 9.64
N LEU A 40 19.14 -13.30 9.26
CA LEU A 40 18.14 -14.11 8.56
C LEU A 40 17.63 -13.36 7.33
N ASP A 41 17.71 -13.95 6.14
CA ASP A 41 17.17 -13.31 4.94
C ASP A 41 15.64 -13.22 5.00
N LEU A 42 15.14 -11.98 5.06
CA LEU A 42 13.71 -11.65 5.08
C LEU A 42 13.15 -11.34 3.69
N SER A 43 13.94 -11.44 2.62
CA SER A 43 13.54 -11.16 1.24
C SER A 43 12.68 -12.27 0.64
N TYR A 44 12.70 -13.48 1.23
CA TYR A 44 11.87 -14.60 0.80
C TYR A 44 10.38 -14.30 0.94
N PRO A 45 9.52 -14.69 -0.04
CA PRO A 45 8.11 -14.30 -0.07
C PRO A 45 7.33 -14.53 1.24
N PRO A 46 7.45 -15.68 1.95
CA PRO A 46 6.74 -15.88 3.21
C PRO A 46 7.16 -14.89 4.32
N ARG A 47 8.45 -14.56 4.40
CA ARG A 47 9.00 -13.61 5.39
C ARG A 47 8.72 -12.18 5.00
N LYS A 48 8.91 -11.83 3.74
CA LYS A 48 8.59 -10.53 3.16
C LYS A 48 7.11 -10.18 3.42
N LYS A 49 6.20 -11.13 3.14
CA LYS A 49 4.77 -10.96 3.41
C LYS A 49 4.48 -10.73 4.89
N PHE A 50 5.12 -11.50 5.77
CA PHE A 50 4.94 -11.35 7.22
C PHE A 50 5.45 -9.98 7.73
N VAL A 51 6.64 -9.55 7.33
CA VAL A 51 7.18 -8.22 7.68
C VAL A 51 6.23 -7.11 7.22
N ARG A 52 5.72 -7.19 5.99
CA ARG A 52 4.73 -6.25 5.46
C ARG A 52 3.45 -6.23 6.28
N GLN A 53 2.97 -7.37 6.77
CA GLN A 53 1.82 -7.43 7.67
C GLN A 53 2.09 -6.69 8.98
N VAL A 54 3.22 -6.97 9.63
CA VAL A 54 3.62 -6.31 10.90
C VAL A 54 3.72 -4.79 10.72
N VAL A 55 4.40 -4.33 9.67
CA VAL A 55 4.55 -2.89 9.37
C VAL A 55 3.20 -2.22 9.15
N ASN A 56 2.31 -2.84 8.36
CA ASN A 56 0.98 -2.29 8.09
C ASN A 56 0.11 -2.23 9.36
N SER A 57 0.15 -3.25 10.21
CA SER A 57 -0.57 -3.26 11.48
C SER A 57 -0.09 -2.12 12.38
N TYR A 58 1.22 -1.96 12.53
CA TYR A 58 1.81 -0.87 13.30
C TYR A 58 1.41 0.51 12.78
N LEU A 59 1.52 0.75 11.47
CA LEU A 59 1.12 2.03 10.86
C LEU A 59 -0.38 2.32 11.06
N THR A 60 -1.23 1.29 10.99
CA THR A 60 -2.66 1.42 11.23
C THR A 60 -2.95 1.81 12.67
N GLU A 61 -2.27 1.17 13.63
CA GLU A 61 -2.39 1.51 15.05
C GLU A 61 -1.89 2.93 15.35
N GLN A 62 -0.77 3.35 14.78
CA GLN A 62 -0.24 4.71 14.97
C GLN A 62 -1.20 5.77 14.41
N ASN A 63 -1.76 5.53 13.22
CA ASN A 63 -2.76 6.44 12.64
C ASN A 63 -4.05 6.51 13.47
N ALA A 64 -4.49 5.38 14.05
CA ALA A 64 -5.65 5.35 14.93
C ALA A 64 -5.40 6.12 16.24
N LYS A 65 -4.21 6.00 16.82
CA LYS A 65 -3.80 6.76 18.02
C LYS A 65 -3.73 8.26 17.74
N ALA A 66 -3.07 8.66 16.66
CA ALA A 66 -2.99 10.06 16.24
C ALA A 66 -4.37 10.67 15.94
N ALA A 67 -5.31 9.88 15.40
CA ALA A 67 -6.68 10.31 15.18
C ALA A 67 -7.49 10.44 16.48
N ALA A 68 -7.28 9.56 17.46
CA ALA A 68 -7.91 9.65 18.77
C ALA A 68 -7.38 10.83 19.60
N GLU A 69 -6.08 11.10 19.52
CA GLU A 69 -5.44 12.26 20.18
C GLU A 69 -5.93 13.59 19.60
N HIS A 70 -6.12 13.69 18.27
CA HIS A 70 -6.75 14.86 17.64
C HIS A 70 -8.21 15.08 18.06
N GLN A 71 -8.97 14.01 18.28
CA GLN A 71 -10.36 14.11 18.76
C GLN A 71 -10.45 14.55 20.23
N GLN A 72 -9.46 14.21 21.06
CA GLN A 72 -9.38 14.70 22.44
C GLN A 72 -8.99 16.19 22.51
N GLN A 73 -8.07 16.66 21.66
CA GLN A 73 -7.69 18.08 21.62
C GLN A 73 -8.78 19.00 21.04
N GLN A 74 -9.67 18.49 20.19
CA GLN A 74 -10.86 19.24 19.75
C GLN A 74 -11.94 19.33 20.84
N ASN A 75 -12.12 18.28 21.65
CA ASN A 75 -13.10 18.32 22.74
C ASN A 75 -12.66 19.18 23.94
N ASP A 76 -11.35 19.33 24.21
CA ASP A 76 -10.84 20.20 25.30
C ASP A 76 -10.81 21.70 24.93
N ALA A 77 -11.03 22.06 23.65
CA ALA A 77 -11.08 23.46 23.20
C ALA A 77 -12.50 24.01 23.05
N GLU A 78 -13.54 23.17 23.17
CA GLU A 78 -14.96 23.56 23.06
C GLU A 78 -15.64 23.87 24.43
N GLU A 79 -14.91 23.84 25.55
CA GLU A 79 -15.46 24.20 26.88
C GLU A 79 -15.21 25.66 27.34
N GLU A 80 -14.58 26.53 26.53
CA GLU A 80 -14.30 27.93 26.94
C GLU A 80 -14.85 29.07 26.05
N GLU A 81 -15.63 28.84 24.99
CA GLU A 81 -16.30 29.96 24.28
C GLU A 81 -17.67 29.53 23.72
N GLU A 82 -18.71 29.54 24.57
CA GLU A 82 -20.08 29.77 24.09
C GLU A 82 -20.22 31.29 23.82
N ASP A 83 -20.11 31.72 22.56
CA ASP A 83 -21.07 32.64 21.93
C ASP A 83 -20.60 33.11 20.53
N ASP A 84 -21.59 33.19 19.64
CA ASP A 84 -21.69 33.97 18.40
C ASP A 84 -21.06 33.50 17.07
N ASP A 85 -21.99 33.10 16.20
CA ASP A 85 -22.21 33.59 14.83
C ASP A 85 -21.53 32.92 13.62
N ASP A 86 -22.28 33.08 12.53
CA ASP A 86 -22.37 32.41 11.24
C ASP A 86 -21.12 32.39 10.33
N ASP A 87 -21.25 31.58 9.28
CA ASP A 87 -20.60 31.63 7.96
C ASP A 87 -19.24 30.91 7.67
N GLU A 88 -19.42 29.87 6.84
CA GLU A 88 -18.78 29.59 5.54
C GLU A 88 -17.31 29.13 5.39
N GLU A 89 -17.22 28.00 4.66
CA GLU A 89 -16.16 27.50 3.78
C GLU A 89 -14.83 27.03 4.40
N ASP A 90 -14.52 25.73 4.26
CA ASP A 90 -13.61 25.33 3.18
C ASP A 90 -13.55 23.81 2.93
N GLU A 91 -13.28 23.52 1.67
CA GLU A 91 -13.39 22.24 0.98
C GLU A 91 -12.40 21.14 1.44
N ASP A 92 -12.72 19.91 1.03
CA ASP A 92 -11.80 18.79 0.81
C ASP A 92 -11.61 17.76 1.96
N ASN A 93 -12.71 17.19 2.46
CA ASN A 93 -12.66 15.98 3.31
C ASN A 93 -13.28 14.72 2.65
N ASP A 94 -13.11 14.57 1.34
CA ASP A 94 -13.72 13.46 0.58
C ASP A 94 -12.77 12.27 0.32
N LYS A 95 -11.85 11.96 1.26
CA LYS A 95 -10.96 10.78 1.15
C LYS A 95 -10.83 9.90 2.39
N LYS A 96 -11.61 10.11 3.45
CA LYS A 96 -11.62 9.23 4.65
C LYS A 96 -12.86 8.35 4.74
N LYS A 97 -13.20 7.62 3.67
CA LYS A 97 -14.15 6.51 3.77
C LYS A 97 -14.02 5.45 2.67
N ARG A 98 -12.81 5.03 2.33
CA ARG A 98 -12.65 3.71 1.69
C ARG A 98 -12.69 2.67 2.79
N LYS A 99 -13.84 1.98 2.90
CA LYS A 99 -14.03 0.76 3.69
C LYS A 99 -12.75 -0.08 3.61
N ALA A 100 -12.25 -0.52 4.77
CA ALA A 100 -11.21 -1.53 4.90
C ALA A 100 -11.71 -2.89 4.37
N GLY A 101 -12.07 -2.95 3.09
CA GLY A 101 -12.25 -4.20 2.37
C GLY A 101 -10.91 -4.88 2.25
N ASP A 102 -10.88 -6.20 2.47
CA ASP A 102 -9.69 -7.05 2.45
C ASP A 102 -8.72 -6.62 1.35
N LYS A 103 -7.58 -6.05 1.77
CA LYS A 103 -6.44 -5.84 0.88
C LYS A 103 -5.99 -7.21 0.40
N GLU A 104 -6.19 -7.49 -0.88
CA GLU A 104 -5.77 -8.74 -1.51
C GLU A 104 -4.26 -8.67 -1.80
N TYR A 105 -3.50 -9.68 -1.41
CA TYR A 105 -2.05 -9.76 -1.66
C TYR A 105 -1.71 -11.04 -2.41
N ASP A 106 -0.75 -10.95 -3.31
CA ASP A 106 -0.27 -12.13 -4.02
C ASP A 106 0.73 -12.99 -3.23
N ASP A 107 1.23 -14.04 -3.88
CA ASP A 107 2.20 -14.97 -3.29
C ASP A 107 3.54 -14.31 -2.97
N GLU A 108 3.88 -13.19 -3.62
CA GLU A 108 5.08 -12.38 -3.38
C GLU A 108 4.84 -11.27 -2.33
N GLY A 109 3.62 -11.22 -1.81
CA GLY A 109 3.14 -10.26 -0.82
C GLY A 109 2.71 -8.94 -1.43
N ASP A 110 2.72 -8.77 -2.75
CA ASP A 110 2.40 -7.52 -3.43
C ASP A 110 0.90 -7.24 -3.41
N LEU A 111 0.54 -5.97 -3.18
CA LEU A 111 -0.86 -5.56 -3.06
C LEU A 111 -1.52 -5.63 -4.43
N ILE A 112 -2.57 -6.44 -4.56
CA ILE A 112 -3.40 -6.53 -5.76
C ILE A 112 -4.42 -5.38 -5.71
N ILE A 113 -4.26 -4.43 -6.63
CA ILE A 113 -5.13 -3.26 -6.77
C ILE A 113 -6.38 -3.61 -7.57
N CYS A 114 -6.21 -4.33 -8.68
CA CYS A 114 -7.33 -4.84 -9.47
C CYS A 114 -6.94 -6.06 -10.31
N ARG A 115 -7.94 -6.91 -10.61
CA ARG A 115 -7.80 -8.05 -11.53
C ARG A 115 -8.40 -7.67 -12.88
N LEU A 116 -7.56 -7.61 -13.91
CA LEU A 116 -7.98 -7.31 -15.29
C LEU A 116 -8.52 -8.55 -16.01
N SER A 117 -8.05 -9.73 -15.62
CA SER A 117 -8.56 -11.02 -16.06
C SER A 117 -8.19 -12.10 -15.02
N LYS A 118 -8.49 -13.37 -15.31
CA LYS A 118 -8.01 -14.50 -14.50
C LYS A 118 -6.48 -14.55 -14.37
N SER A 119 -5.77 -14.12 -15.42
CA SER A 119 -4.31 -14.19 -15.52
C SER A 119 -3.63 -12.83 -15.52
N ARG A 120 -4.35 -11.70 -15.48
CA ARG A 120 -3.76 -10.35 -15.52
C ARG A 120 -4.22 -9.54 -14.33
N ARG A 121 -3.27 -8.90 -13.64
CA ARG A 121 -3.54 -8.06 -12.47
C ARG A 121 -2.71 -6.80 -12.49
N VAL A 122 -3.20 -5.80 -11.75
CA VAL A 122 -2.48 -4.60 -11.39
C VAL A 122 -2.06 -4.72 -9.94
N THR A 123 -0.76 -4.63 -9.66
CA THR A 123 -0.18 -4.71 -8.31
C THR A 123 0.65 -3.48 -7.97
N LEU A 124 0.77 -3.18 -6.67
CA LEU A 124 1.88 -2.37 -6.17
C LEU A 124 3.03 -3.31 -5.81
N THR A 125 4.09 -3.23 -6.61
CA THR A 125 5.29 -4.05 -6.45
C THR A 125 6.44 -3.20 -5.95
N GLU A 126 7.17 -3.71 -4.96
CA GLU A 126 8.41 -3.10 -4.49
C GLU A 126 9.60 -3.75 -5.20
N PHE A 127 10.40 -2.95 -5.90
CA PHE A 127 11.66 -3.39 -6.51
C PHE A 127 12.79 -2.44 -6.14
N ARG A 128 13.80 -2.96 -5.43
CA ARG A 128 14.98 -2.20 -4.96
C ARG A 128 14.60 -0.89 -4.25
N GLY A 129 13.66 -0.98 -3.31
CA GLY A 129 13.17 0.17 -2.54
C GLY A 129 12.26 1.13 -3.30
N ARG A 130 11.88 0.83 -4.56
CA ARG A 130 10.95 1.64 -5.35
C ARG A 130 9.60 0.93 -5.46
N THR A 131 8.54 1.63 -5.11
CA THR A 131 7.16 1.19 -5.36
C THR A 131 6.77 1.49 -6.80
N LEU A 132 6.31 0.46 -7.50
CA LEU A 132 5.92 0.51 -8.91
C LEU A 132 4.49 0.03 -9.10
N VAL A 133 3.75 0.65 -10.01
CA VAL A 133 2.44 0.15 -10.48
C VAL A 133 2.70 -0.88 -11.58
N SER A 134 2.52 -2.15 -11.27
CA SER A 134 2.81 -3.26 -12.19
C SER A 134 1.52 -3.77 -12.83
N ILE A 135 1.44 -3.77 -14.16
CA ILE A 135 0.36 -4.37 -14.94
C ILE A 135 0.93 -5.59 -15.65
N ARG A 136 0.60 -6.80 -15.18
CA ARG A 136 1.33 -8.02 -15.59
C ARG A 136 0.44 -9.23 -15.77
N GLU A 137 0.81 -10.09 -16.74
CA GLU A 137 0.25 -11.42 -16.95
C GLU A 137 1.01 -12.45 -16.12
N TYR A 138 0.27 -13.36 -15.50
CA TYR A 138 0.72 -14.42 -14.63
C TYR A 138 0.29 -15.77 -15.19
N TYR A 139 1.06 -16.80 -14.89
CA TYR A 139 0.72 -18.18 -15.18
C TYR A 139 0.78 -19.00 -13.90
N SER A 140 -0.13 -19.96 -13.77
CA SER A 140 -0.17 -20.82 -12.59
C SER A 140 0.70 -22.05 -12.80
N LYS A 141 1.63 -22.31 -11.87
CA LYS A 141 2.47 -23.52 -11.85
C LYS A 141 2.58 -24.04 -10.43
N GLY A 142 2.13 -25.27 -10.20
CA GLY A 142 2.20 -25.90 -8.88
C GLY A 142 1.40 -25.15 -7.80
N GLY A 143 0.22 -24.61 -8.16
CA GLY A 143 -0.65 -23.87 -7.24
C GLY A 143 -0.19 -22.45 -6.89
N LYS A 144 0.88 -21.95 -7.52
CA LYS A 144 1.38 -20.58 -7.36
C LYS A 144 1.24 -19.78 -8.64
N ASP A 145 0.94 -18.50 -8.51
CA ASP A 145 0.87 -17.58 -9.65
C ASP A 145 2.22 -16.89 -9.85
N LEU A 146 2.88 -17.18 -10.97
CA LEU A 146 4.18 -16.63 -11.30
C LEU A 146 4.09 -15.56 -12.39
N PRO A 147 4.83 -14.44 -12.27
CA PRO A 147 4.81 -13.39 -13.28
C PRO A 147 5.44 -13.87 -14.59
N THR A 148 4.86 -13.47 -15.71
CA THR A 148 5.45 -13.64 -17.05
C THR A 148 6.22 -12.39 -17.47
N SER A 149 6.97 -12.49 -18.58
CA SER A 149 7.59 -11.32 -19.22
C SER A 149 6.58 -10.33 -19.82
N LYS A 150 5.32 -10.75 -20.03
CA LYS A 150 4.26 -9.90 -20.59
C LYS A 150 3.69 -8.97 -19.52
N GLY A 151 4.08 -7.71 -19.57
CA GLY A 151 3.61 -6.68 -18.65
C GLY A 151 4.56 -5.50 -18.58
N ILE A 152 4.18 -4.49 -17.82
CA ILE A 152 4.97 -3.29 -17.57
C ILE A 152 4.88 -2.89 -16.10
N SER A 153 5.96 -2.34 -15.57
CA SER A 153 6.00 -1.75 -14.22
C SER A 153 6.30 -0.27 -14.37
N LEU A 154 5.37 0.56 -13.91
CA LEU A 154 5.41 2.01 -14.05
C LEU A 154 5.88 2.65 -12.75
N THR A 155 6.76 3.63 -12.87
CA THR A 155 7.05 4.57 -11.78
C THR A 155 5.84 5.47 -11.49
N ALA A 156 5.85 6.15 -10.36
CA ALA A 156 4.81 7.13 -10.01
C ALA A 156 4.65 8.21 -11.09
N GLU A 157 5.75 8.71 -11.64
CA GLU A 157 5.74 9.72 -12.72
C GLU A 157 5.11 9.18 -14.01
N GLN A 158 5.47 7.96 -14.40
CA GLN A 158 4.89 7.29 -15.58
C GLN A 158 3.41 7.02 -15.38
N TRP A 159 2.99 6.60 -14.18
CA TRP A 159 1.58 6.43 -13.83
C TRP A 159 0.82 7.75 -13.91
N ALA A 160 1.33 8.83 -13.32
CA ALA A 160 0.70 10.15 -13.38
C ALA A 160 0.50 10.62 -14.82
N SER A 161 1.53 10.45 -15.67
CA SER A 161 1.45 10.76 -17.09
C SER A 161 0.39 9.90 -17.81
N PHE A 162 0.36 8.59 -17.54
CA PHE A 162 -0.65 7.68 -18.09
C PHE A 162 -2.06 8.09 -17.67
N SER A 163 -2.29 8.31 -16.37
CA SER A 163 -3.58 8.69 -15.81
C SER A 163 -4.11 10.01 -16.39
N LYS A 164 -3.24 11.02 -16.55
CA LYS A 164 -3.61 12.30 -17.19
C LYS A 164 -4.13 12.13 -18.62
N ASN A 165 -3.67 11.09 -19.32
CA ASN A 165 -4.05 10.82 -20.71
C ASN A 165 -5.19 9.81 -20.86
N VAL A 166 -5.73 9.23 -19.77
CA VAL A 166 -6.85 8.27 -19.82
C VAL A 166 -8.05 8.80 -20.62
N PRO A 167 -8.51 10.06 -20.48
CA PRO A 167 -9.63 10.56 -21.27
C PRO A 167 -9.36 10.55 -22.79
N ALA A 168 -8.13 10.85 -23.20
CA ALA A 168 -7.73 10.79 -24.61
C ALA A 168 -7.68 9.34 -25.13
N ILE A 169 -7.21 8.41 -24.29
CA ILE A 169 -7.21 6.97 -24.59
C ILE A 169 -8.64 6.45 -24.76
N GLU A 170 -9.55 6.82 -23.86
CA GLU A 170 -10.97 6.43 -23.95
C GLU A 170 -11.64 6.94 -25.22
N LYS A 171 -11.39 8.21 -25.58
CA LYS A 171 -11.86 8.79 -26.84
C LYS A 171 -11.35 8.02 -28.06
N ALA A 172 -10.08 7.63 -28.05
CA ALA A 172 -9.49 6.83 -29.13
C ALA A 172 -10.09 5.42 -29.20
N ILE A 173 -10.33 4.76 -28.06
CA ILE A 173 -10.98 3.44 -27.99
C ILE A 173 -12.41 3.51 -28.54
N LYS A 174 -13.19 4.53 -28.18
CA LYS A 174 -14.56 4.70 -28.69
C LYS A 174 -14.58 4.80 -30.22
N LYS A 175 -13.65 5.57 -30.81
CA LYS A 175 -13.49 5.69 -32.26
C LYS A 175 -13.03 4.39 -32.93
N MET A 176 -12.26 3.56 -32.23
CA MET A 176 -11.83 2.26 -32.72
C MET A 176 -13.01 1.28 -32.80
N LYS A 177 -13.82 1.23 -31.74
CA LYS A 177 -15.00 0.35 -31.67
C LYS A 177 -16.04 0.70 -32.74
N SER A 178 -16.32 1.99 -32.95
CA SER A 178 -17.27 2.44 -33.98
C SER A 178 -16.79 2.22 -35.43
N ARG A 179 -15.60 1.66 -35.66
CA ARG A 179 -15.11 1.24 -36.98
C ARG A 179 -15.20 -0.28 -37.18
N LEU A 180 -15.48 -1.01 -36.11
CA LEU A 180 -15.65 -2.46 -36.10
C LEU A 180 -17.13 -2.86 -36.15
N ASP A 181 -18.03 -1.92 -35.85
CA ASP A 181 -19.47 -1.97 -36.10
C ASP A 181 -19.79 -1.36 -37.47
#